data_AF-A0A7C6C735-F1
#
_entry.id   AF-A0A7C6C735-F1
#
_cell.length_a   1.000
_cell.length_b   1.000
_cell.length_c   1.000
_cell.angle_alpha   90.00
_cell.angle_beta   90.00
_cell.angle_gamma   90.00
#
_symmetry.space_group_name_H-M   'P 1'
#
loop_
_entity.id
_entity.type
_entity.pdbx_description
1 polymer ?
#
loop_
_entity_poly.entity_id
_entity_poly.type
_entity_poly.pdbx_seq_one_letter_code
_entity_poly.pdbx_strand_id
1 'polypeptide(L)'
;MSRFGLGSILLSVLLLASLIGVPAVKAWSEVVVTEPWSEFESTEVDSAGVEAAAGVEEQAPAVAPVPEIDDFLLDFESLYGTWYIWTPSTFVNLYDVDDGDYAAHELVAGAGQGVVVINPDGTYSMSHAAWDRDEVVEGKWRLSFPREINGEVVQAIVLLDGLTGVNWAVAPSITGKIRLLYALDTALWVFDSELYRDE
;
A
#
# COMPACT_ATOMS: atom_id res chain seq x y z
N MET A 1 -39.64 51.08 -42.76
CA MET A 1 -38.69 50.12 -42.15
C MET A 1 -39.07 48.72 -42.57
N SER A 2 -38.19 48.01 -43.28
CA SER A 2 -38.12 46.54 -43.31
C SER A 2 -36.93 46.16 -44.20
N ARG A 3 -35.87 45.61 -43.59
CA ARG A 3 -34.75 44.98 -44.30
C ARG A 3 -34.74 43.52 -43.88
N PHE A 4 -35.07 42.66 -44.85
CA PHE A 4 -35.19 41.22 -44.73
C PHE A 4 -33.83 40.54 -44.58
N GLY A 5 -33.73 39.64 -43.60
CA GLY A 5 -33.29 38.25 -43.78
C GLY A 5 -31.92 37.98 -44.39
N LEU A 6 -30.84 38.11 -43.60
CA LEU A 6 -29.55 37.45 -43.88
C LEU A 6 -28.98 36.67 -42.68
N GLY A 7 -29.60 36.76 -41.49
CA GLY A 7 -29.08 36.15 -40.26
C GLY A 7 -29.41 34.67 -40.03
N SER A 8 -30.28 34.06 -40.83
CA SER A 8 -30.81 32.71 -40.53
C SER A 8 -30.24 31.58 -41.38
N ILE A 9 -29.41 31.86 -42.39
CA ILE A 9 -28.82 30.83 -43.27
C ILE A 9 -27.43 30.39 -42.76
N LEU A 10 -26.69 31.27 -42.09
CA LEU A 10 -25.38 30.93 -41.52
C LEU A 10 -25.45 30.02 -40.29
N LEU A 11 -26.57 30.04 -39.54
CA LEU A 11 -26.73 29.17 -38.37
C LEU A 11 -27.14 27.73 -38.73
N SER A 12 -27.76 27.52 -39.90
CA SER A 12 -28.19 26.19 -40.34
C SER A 12 -27.11 25.40 -41.08
N VAL A 13 -26.06 26.06 -41.60
CA VAL A 13 -24.91 25.37 -42.23
C VAL A 13 -23.84 24.98 -41.20
N LEU A 14 -23.74 25.70 -40.08
CA LEU A 14 -22.75 25.40 -39.04
C LEU A 14 -23.16 24.24 -38.11
N LEU A 15 -24.44 23.85 -38.11
CA LEU A 15 -24.98 22.74 -37.32
C LEU A 15 -24.88 21.37 -38.02
N LEU A 16 -24.41 21.31 -39.27
CA LEU A 16 -24.29 20.07 -40.05
C LEU A 16 -22.87 19.49 -40.15
N ALA A 17 -21.87 20.08 -39.49
CA ALA A 17 -20.45 19.75 -39.71
C ALA A 17 -19.65 19.34 -38.46
N SER A 18 -20.28 18.95 -37.34
CA SER A 18 -19.56 18.49 -36.14
C SER A 18 -19.96 17.10 -35.62
N LEU A 19 -20.50 16.22 -36.47
CA LEU A 19 -20.50 14.78 -36.21
C LEU A 19 -19.15 14.18 -36.62
N ILE A 20 -18.10 14.51 -35.86
CA ILE A 20 -16.78 13.91 -36.00
C ILE A 20 -16.58 12.96 -34.82
N GLY A 21 -16.71 11.67 -35.13
CA GLY A 21 -16.03 10.57 -34.46
C GLY A 21 -16.23 10.44 -32.95
N VAL A 22 -17.27 9.70 -32.54
CA VAL A 22 -17.12 8.88 -31.33
C VAL A 22 -15.95 7.94 -31.62
N PRO A 23 -14.83 7.96 -30.85
CA PRO A 23 -13.86 6.90 -30.98
C PRO A 23 -14.62 5.62 -30.66
N ALA A 24 -14.73 4.72 -31.63
CA ALA A 24 -15.14 3.36 -31.34
C ALA A 24 -14.18 2.87 -30.26
N VAL A 25 -14.67 2.75 -29.03
CA VAL A 25 -14.00 2.01 -27.97
C VAL A 25 -13.75 0.65 -28.59
N LYS A 26 -12.50 0.39 -28.97
CA LYS A 26 -12.08 -0.98 -29.25
C LYS A 26 -12.38 -1.72 -27.97
N ALA A 27 -13.40 -2.56 -28.01
CA ALA A 27 -13.69 -3.50 -26.95
C ALA A 27 -12.37 -4.19 -26.63
N TRP A 28 -11.88 -3.91 -25.43
CA TRP A 28 -10.76 -4.64 -24.86
C TRP A 28 -11.16 -6.11 -24.91
N SER A 29 -10.31 -6.90 -25.57
CA SER A 29 -10.25 -8.36 -25.61
C SER A 29 -11.51 -9.10 -25.16
N GLU A 30 -12.12 -9.87 -26.07
CA GLU A 30 -13.00 -10.96 -25.68
C GLU A 30 -12.35 -11.74 -24.53
N VAL A 31 -13.12 -12.00 -23.47
CA VAL A 31 -12.68 -12.91 -22.41
C VAL A 31 -12.44 -14.24 -23.10
N VAL A 32 -11.18 -14.60 -23.30
CA VAL A 32 -10.80 -15.95 -23.63
C VAL A 32 -11.08 -16.75 -22.38
N VAL A 33 -12.27 -17.35 -22.33
CA VAL A 33 -12.63 -18.34 -21.34
C VAL A 33 -11.66 -19.50 -21.56
N THR A 34 -10.60 -19.57 -20.75
CA THR A 34 -9.82 -20.78 -20.62
C THR A 34 -10.77 -21.86 -20.12
N GLU A 35 -10.69 -23.06 -20.70
CA GLU A 35 -11.49 -24.19 -20.26
C GLU A 35 -11.38 -24.33 -18.73
N PRO A 36 -12.49 -24.58 -18.01
CA PRO A 36 -12.40 -24.90 -16.59
C PRO A 36 -11.46 -26.08 -16.44
N TRP A 37 -10.58 -26.02 -15.44
CA TRP A 37 -9.63 -27.08 -15.12
C TRP A 37 -10.32 -28.44 -15.22
N SER A 38 -9.82 -29.30 -16.10
CA SER A 38 -10.16 -30.71 -16.08
C SER A 38 -9.57 -31.28 -14.80
N GLU A 39 -10.46 -31.63 -13.88
CA GLU A 39 -10.17 -32.51 -12.75
C GLU A 39 -9.46 -33.73 -13.33
N PHE A 40 -8.23 -34.01 -12.86
CA PHE A 40 -7.56 -35.26 -13.21
C PHE A 40 -8.46 -36.38 -12.70
N GLU A 41 -9.15 -37.04 -13.63
CA GLU A 41 -9.87 -38.27 -13.38
C GLU A 41 -8.82 -39.29 -12.91
N SER A 42 -8.72 -39.46 -11.59
CA SER A 42 -7.95 -40.54 -11.00
C SER A 42 -8.55 -41.81 -11.55
N THR A 43 -7.82 -42.44 -12.47
CA THR A 43 -8.20 -43.75 -13.00
C THR A 43 -8.19 -44.69 -11.80
N GLU A 44 -9.37 -45.05 -11.29
CA GLU A 44 -9.52 -46.17 -10.37
C GLU A 44 -8.94 -47.40 -11.08
N VAL A 45 -7.71 -47.76 -10.70
CA VAL A 45 -7.13 -49.02 -11.11
C VAL A 45 -7.90 -50.10 -10.37
N ASP A 46 -8.78 -50.77 -11.10
CA ASP A 46 -9.59 -51.90 -10.66
C ASP A 46 -8.69 -52.94 -9.99
N SER A 47 -8.90 -53.13 -8.68
CA SER A 47 -8.08 -53.98 -7.82
C SER A 47 -8.57 -55.41 -7.88
N ALA A 48 -8.33 -56.07 -9.02
CA ALA A 48 -8.47 -57.51 -9.15
C ALA A 48 -7.13 -58.23 -8.82
N GLY A 49 -6.88 -58.38 -7.52
CA GLY A 49 -6.14 -59.50 -6.94
C GLY A 49 -4.62 -59.54 -7.09
N VAL A 50 -3.91 -59.15 -6.02
CA VAL A 50 -2.71 -59.87 -5.54
C VAL A 50 -2.71 -59.83 -4.01
N GLU A 51 -2.40 -60.98 -3.43
CA GLU A 51 -2.49 -61.32 -2.01
C GLU A 51 -1.61 -60.48 -1.07
N ALA A 52 -2.02 -60.54 0.20
CA ALA A 52 -1.44 -59.95 1.40
C ALA A 52 0.10 -59.87 1.44
N ALA A 53 0.62 -58.66 1.66
CA ALA A 53 1.87 -58.44 2.37
C ALA A 53 1.76 -57.16 3.21
N ALA A 54 1.77 -57.35 4.54
CA ALA A 54 2.18 -56.45 5.61
C ALA A 54 1.80 -54.96 5.53
N GLY A 55 1.00 -54.53 6.51
CA GLY A 55 0.57 -53.15 6.68
C GLY A 55 1.75 -52.17 6.74
N VAL A 56 1.69 -51.20 5.82
CA VAL A 56 2.26 -49.88 6.01
C VAL A 56 1.04 -48.98 6.05
N GLU A 57 0.65 -48.51 7.23
CA GLU A 57 -0.21 -47.34 7.31
C GLU A 57 0.54 -46.21 6.62
N GLU A 58 0.10 -45.84 5.43
CA GLU A 58 0.54 -44.62 4.77
C GLU A 58 0.03 -43.45 5.60
N GLN A 59 0.80 -43.08 6.61
CA GLN A 59 0.63 -41.81 7.30
C GLN A 59 0.87 -40.73 6.26
N ALA A 60 -0.23 -40.11 5.82
CA ALA A 60 -0.19 -38.86 5.09
C ALA A 60 0.82 -37.93 5.78
N PRO A 61 1.73 -37.27 5.05
CA PRO A 61 2.70 -36.39 5.66
C PRO A 61 1.94 -35.41 6.54
N ALA A 62 2.28 -35.38 7.83
CA ALA A 62 1.68 -34.45 8.77
C ALA A 62 1.81 -33.06 8.15
N VAL A 63 0.68 -32.49 7.71
CA VAL A 63 0.64 -31.11 7.22
C VAL A 63 1.15 -30.27 8.38
N ALA A 64 2.35 -29.71 8.21
CA ALA A 64 2.89 -28.79 9.19
C ALA A 64 1.83 -27.71 9.42
N PRO A 65 1.47 -27.39 10.68
CA PRO A 65 0.49 -26.35 10.93
C PRO A 65 1.00 -25.06 10.27
N VAL A 66 0.16 -24.47 9.42
CA VAL A 66 0.44 -23.14 8.86
C VAL A 66 0.51 -22.20 10.07
N PRO A 67 1.59 -21.42 10.23
CA PRO A 67 1.69 -20.49 11.35
C PRO A 67 0.51 -19.52 11.28
N GLU A 68 -0.20 -19.41 12.40
CA GLU A 68 -1.32 -18.48 12.56
C GLU A 68 -0.80 -17.05 12.44
N ILE A 69 -1.48 -16.23 11.63
CA ILE A 69 -1.18 -14.82 11.49
C ILE A 69 -1.91 -14.09 12.61
N ASP A 70 -1.20 -13.22 13.33
CA ASP A 70 -1.81 -12.37 14.35
C ASP A 70 -2.80 -11.39 13.71
N ASP A 71 -4.05 -11.41 14.17
CA ASP A 71 -5.14 -10.55 13.69
C ASP A 71 -4.79 -9.05 13.77
N PHE A 72 -3.96 -8.64 14.75
CA PHE A 72 -3.49 -7.26 14.87
C PHE A 72 -2.75 -6.78 13.61
N LEU A 73 -2.07 -7.68 12.91
CA LEU A 73 -1.34 -7.34 11.68
C LEU A 73 -2.26 -7.03 10.51
N LEU A 74 -3.52 -7.44 10.59
CA LEU A 74 -4.51 -7.32 9.52
C LEU A 74 -5.65 -6.35 9.87
N ASP A 75 -5.79 -5.97 11.14
CA ASP A 75 -6.77 -4.99 11.62
C ASP A 75 -6.34 -3.55 11.29
N PHE A 76 -6.60 -3.13 10.05
CA PHE A 76 -6.32 -1.77 9.60
C PHE A 76 -7.21 -0.70 10.24
N GLU A 77 -8.39 -1.06 10.76
CA GLU A 77 -9.29 -0.09 11.39
C GLU A 77 -8.70 0.44 12.70
N SER A 78 -7.89 -0.39 13.39
CA SER A 78 -7.10 0.04 14.54
C SER A 78 -6.17 1.23 14.24
N LEU A 79 -5.79 1.41 12.96
CA LEU A 79 -4.90 2.47 12.50
C LEU A 79 -5.59 3.83 12.35
N TYR A 80 -6.93 3.90 12.43
CA TYR A 80 -7.68 5.16 12.37
C TYR A 80 -7.51 6.01 13.62
N GLY A 81 -7.40 7.32 13.44
CA GLY A 81 -7.23 8.30 14.52
C GLY A 81 -5.93 9.09 14.39
N THR A 82 -5.53 9.70 15.50
CA THR A 82 -4.32 10.52 15.59
C THR A 82 -3.14 9.67 16.05
N TRP A 83 -2.01 9.78 15.36
CA TRP A 83 -0.73 9.16 15.69
C TRP A 83 0.34 10.23 15.82
N TYR A 84 1.18 10.13 16.83
CA TYR A 84 2.32 11.01 17.03
C TYR A 84 3.59 10.33 16.53
N ILE A 85 4.41 11.10 15.80
CA ILE A 85 5.64 10.61 15.19
C ILE A 85 6.76 10.71 16.22
N TRP A 86 7.41 9.60 16.53
CA TRP A 86 8.54 9.54 17.47
C TRP A 86 9.80 8.99 16.80
N THR A 87 10.87 9.78 16.87
CA THR A 87 12.21 9.30 16.56
C THR A 87 12.93 9.00 17.88
N PRO A 88 13.41 7.76 18.09
CA PRO A 88 14.10 7.40 19.32
C PRO A 88 15.47 8.09 19.44
N SER A 89 15.99 8.15 20.66
CA SER A 89 17.33 8.69 20.91
C SER A 89 18.39 7.91 20.13
N THR A 90 19.41 8.60 19.65
CA THR A 90 20.52 8.00 18.90
C THR A 90 21.86 8.60 19.29
N PHE A 91 22.95 7.91 19.01
CA PHE A 91 24.29 8.44 19.19
C PHE A 91 24.81 8.99 17.87
N VAL A 92 25.32 10.22 17.88
CA VAL A 92 26.01 10.83 16.73
C VAL A 92 27.49 10.92 17.02
N ASN A 93 28.32 10.67 16.00
CA ASN A 93 29.76 10.85 16.11
C ASN A 93 30.10 12.34 15.98
N LEU A 94 30.97 12.80 16.86
CA LEU A 94 31.59 14.11 16.83
C LEU A 94 33.00 13.97 16.30
N TYR A 95 33.35 14.81 15.33
CA TYR A 95 34.67 14.86 14.72
C TYR A 95 35.34 16.18 15.10
N ASP A 96 36.64 16.15 15.28
CA ASP A 96 37.43 17.36 15.49
C ASP A 96 37.33 18.25 14.24
N VAL A 97 37.19 19.56 14.44
CA VAL A 97 36.94 20.51 13.36
C VAL A 97 38.20 20.80 12.52
N ASP A 98 39.38 20.55 13.07
CA ASP A 98 40.66 20.90 12.46
C ASP A 98 41.20 19.77 11.57
N ASP A 99 41.10 18.52 11.99
CA ASP A 99 41.61 17.35 11.26
C ASP A 99 40.55 16.34 10.81
N GLY A 100 39.31 16.45 11.30
CA GLY A 100 38.22 15.53 10.97
C GLY A 100 38.36 14.16 11.63
N ASP A 101 39.28 13.99 12.59
CA ASP A 101 39.42 12.75 13.32
C ASP A 101 38.26 12.57 14.31
N TYR A 102 37.94 11.31 14.59
CA TYR A 102 36.91 10.98 15.58
C TYR A 102 37.31 11.52 16.96
N ALA A 103 36.48 12.39 17.54
CA ALA A 103 36.71 12.97 18.85
C ALA A 103 35.88 12.26 19.94
N ALA A 104 34.58 12.14 19.72
CA ALA A 104 33.64 11.60 20.71
C ALA A 104 32.31 11.17 20.07
N HIS A 105 31.36 10.76 20.90
CA HIS A 105 29.96 10.59 20.51
C HIS A 105 29.07 11.31 21.52
N GLU A 106 27.93 11.81 21.05
CA GLU A 106 26.91 12.44 21.87
C GLU A 106 25.58 11.72 21.72
N LEU A 107 24.85 11.56 22.82
CA LEU A 107 23.48 11.08 22.80
C LEU A 107 22.56 12.24 22.41
N VAL A 108 21.94 12.14 21.24
CA VAL A 108 20.83 13.00 20.84
C VAL A 108 19.55 12.40 21.39
N ALA A 109 18.85 13.17 22.23
CA ALA A 109 17.58 12.74 22.81
C ALA A 109 16.52 12.55 21.71
N GLY A 110 15.69 11.52 21.87
CA GLY A 110 14.53 11.29 21.03
C GLY A 110 13.54 12.45 21.13
N ALA A 111 12.80 12.68 20.06
CA ALA A 111 11.92 13.83 19.94
C ALA A 111 10.66 13.50 19.14
N GLY A 112 9.56 14.15 19.52
CA GLY A 112 8.34 14.16 18.72
C GLY A 112 8.59 14.93 17.42
N GLN A 113 8.29 14.31 16.29
CA GLN A 113 8.54 14.88 14.96
C GLN A 113 7.29 15.39 14.27
N GLY A 114 6.09 15.10 14.77
CA GLY A 114 4.87 15.55 14.12
C GLY A 114 3.69 14.63 14.41
N VAL A 115 2.71 14.67 13.52
CA VAL A 115 1.44 13.97 13.69
C VAL A 115 0.93 13.43 12.35
N VAL A 116 0.29 12.27 12.39
CA VAL A 116 -0.49 11.70 11.29
C VAL A 116 -1.92 11.49 11.79
N VAL A 117 -2.90 12.02 11.07
CA VAL A 117 -4.33 11.82 11.35
C VAL A 117 -4.92 11.02 10.21
N ILE A 118 -5.54 9.87 10.53
CA ILE A 118 -6.15 8.98 9.55
C ILE A 118 -7.65 8.88 9.84
N ASN A 119 -8.46 9.31 8.89
CA ASN A 119 -9.91 9.29 9.02
C ASN A 119 -10.52 8.08 8.30
N PRO A 120 -11.57 7.44 8.84
CA PRO A 120 -12.28 6.34 8.17
C PRO A 120 -12.91 6.69 6.81
N ASP A 121 -13.06 7.99 6.50
CA ASP A 121 -13.66 8.49 5.26
C ASP A 121 -12.71 8.48 4.05
N GLY A 122 -11.51 7.90 4.20
CA GLY A 122 -10.50 7.85 3.16
C GLY A 122 -9.56 9.05 3.13
N THR A 123 -9.67 10.00 4.07
CA THR A 123 -8.78 11.18 4.15
C THR A 123 -7.71 11.03 5.23
N TYR A 124 -6.59 11.75 5.04
CA TYR A 124 -5.57 11.89 6.07
C TYR A 124 -5.00 13.31 6.09
N SER A 125 -4.37 13.66 7.21
CA SER A 125 -3.45 14.81 7.29
C SER A 125 -2.15 14.41 7.98
N MET A 126 -1.04 15.07 7.63
CA MET A 126 0.29 14.75 8.16
C MET A 126 1.18 15.98 8.25
N SER A 127 1.92 16.10 9.35
CA SER A 127 3.03 17.05 9.51
C SER A 127 4.27 16.32 10.01
N HIS A 128 5.45 16.73 9.57
CA HIS A 128 6.71 16.09 9.95
C HIS A 128 7.91 17.05 9.93
N ALA A 129 8.44 17.35 11.11
CA ALA A 129 9.48 18.36 11.34
C ALA A 129 10.79 18.13 10.57
N ALA A 130 11.19 16.88 10.34
CA ALA A 130 12.39 16.55 9.56
C ALA A 130 12.23 16.66 8.03
N TRP A 131 11.00 16.57 7.50
CA TRP A 131 10.76 16.48 6.06
C TRP A 131 10.20 17.78 5.49
N ASP A 132 9.21 18.38 6.16
CA ASP A 132 8.77 19.75 5.90
C ASP A 132 8.13 20.34 7.16
N ARG A 133 8.86 21.26 7.79
CA ARG A 133 8.57 21.70 9.16
C ARG A 133 7.36 22.62 9.26
N ASP A 134 7.05 23.34 8.19
CA ASP A 134 6.00 24.37 8.17
C ASP A 134 4.79 23.94 7.32
N GLU A 135 4.80 22.71 6.80
CA GLU A 135 3.73 22.16 5.97
C GLU A 135 2.89 21.10 6.72
N VAL A 136 1.59 21.16 6.46
CA VAL A 136 0.66 20.07 6.76
C VAL A 136 0.11 19.60 5.42
N VAL A 137 0.38 18.36 5.05
CA VAL A 137 -0.17 17.75 3.84
C VAL A 137 -1.52 17.11 4.17
N GLU A 138 -2.47 17.23 3.25
CA GLU A 138 -3.77 16.55 3.32
C GLU A 138 -3.98 15.76 2.04
N GLY A 139 -4.57 14.57 2.15
CA GLY A 139 -4.73 13.71 0.99
C GLY A 139 -5.71 12.58 1.19
N LYS A 140 -5.65 11.64 0.24
CA LYS A 140 -6.42 10.39 0.29
C LYS A 140 -5.51 9.24 0.67
N TRP A 141 -6.07 8.26 1.37
CA TRP A 141 -5.37 7.02 1.64
C TRP A 141 -6.05 5.84 0.94
N ARG A 142 -5.29 4.76 0.78
CA ARG A 142 -5.77 3.45 0.33
C ARG A 142 -5.21 2.36 1.22
N LEU A 143 -5.81 1.18 1.16
CA LEU A 143 -5.20 -0.01 1.73
C LEU A 143 -3.98 -0.43 0.91
N SER A 144 -2.98 -0.98 1.58
CA SER A 144 -1.86 -1.66 0.92
C SER A 144 -2.35 -2.91 0.20
N PHE A 145 -1.73 -3.23 -0.93
CA PHE A 145 -1.87 -4.55 -1.55
C PHE A 145 -1.25 -5.62 -0.64
N PRO A 146 -1.68 -6.89 -0.77
CA PRO A 146 -1.05 -7.99 -0.07
C PRO A 146 0.46 -8.00 -0.31
N ARG A 147 1.24 -8.02 0.77
CA ARG A 147 2.71 -8.07 0.73
C ARG A 147 3.39 -6.85 0.10
N GLU A 148 2.67 -5.73 -0.04
CA GLU A 148 3.24 -4.47 -0.55
C GLU A 148 4.31 -3.91 0.38
N ILE A 149 4.12 -4.03 1.70
CA ILE A 149 5.08 -3.54 2.70
C ILE A 149 6.22 -4.55 2.82
N ASN A 150 7.22 -4.44 1.95
CA ASN A 150 8.46 -5.24 1.96
C ASN A 150 8.23 -6.77 2.04
N GLY A 151 7.14 -7.28 1.45
CA GLY A 151 6.81 -8.71 1.48
C GLY A 151 6.11 -9.20 2.76
N GLU A 152 5.91 -8.33 3.74
CA GLU A 152 5.31 -8.66 5.03
C GLU A 152 3.81 -8.95 4.90
N VAL A 153 3.32 -9.88 5.73
CA VAL A 153 1.89 -10.22 5.79
C VAL A 153 1.22 -9.27 6.78
N VAL A 154 1.04 -8.03 6.34
CA VAL A 154 0.41 -6.95 7.12
C VAL A 154 -0.58 -6.18 6.24
N GLN A 155 -1.60 -5.58 6.85
CA GLN A 155 -2.49 -4.63 6.21
C GLN A 155 -2.13 -3.22 6.68
N ALA A 156 -1.61 -2.40 5.78
CA ALA A 156 -1.23 -1.02 6.06
C ALA A 156 -2.20 -0.03 5.40
N ILE A 157 -2.19 1.21 5.92
CA ILE A 157 -2.82 2.37 5.29
C ILE A 157 -1.73 3.14 4.56
N VAL A 158 -1.87 3.24 3.23
CA VAL A 158 -0.97 4.00 2.36
C VAL A 158 -1.54 5.40 2.16
N LEU A 159 -0.81 6.40 2.63
CA LEU A 159 -1.08 7.82 2.46
C LEU A 159 -0.56 8.24 1.08
N LEU A 160 -1.46 8.61 0.17
CA LEU A 160 -1.11 8.96 -1.20
C LEU A 160 -0.58 10.39 -1.27
N ASP A 161 0.45 10.59 -2.11
CA ASP A 161 1.05 11.90 -2.38
C ASP A 161 1.34 12.69 -1.09
N GLY A 162 1.97 12.04 -0.12
CA GLY A 162 2.28 12.62 1.19
C GLY A 162 3.41 13.63 1.15
N LEU A 163 4.06 13.83 2.30
CA LEU A 163 5.15 14.80 2.39
C LEU A 163 6.23 14.50 1.36
N THR A 164 6.76 15.55 0.73
CA THR A 164 7.70 15.50 -0.41
C THR A 164 7.15 14.85 -1.70
N GLY A 165 5.83 14.64 -1.79
CA GLY A 165 5.17 14.09 -2.99
C GLY A 165 5.40 12.59 -3.19
N VAL A 166 5.82 11.87 -2.16
CA VAL A 166 5.97 10.41 -2.17
C VAL A 166 4.85 9.77 -1.35
N ASN A 167 4.56 8.49 -1.63
CA ASN A 167 3.61 7.76 -0.80
C ASN A 167 4.23 7.42 0.56
N TRP A 168 3.41 7.50 1.60
CA TRP A 168 3.75 7.09 2.96
C TRP A 168 2.87 5.93 3.38
N ALA A 169 3.26 5.18 4.41
CA ALA A 169 2.49 4.09 4.95
C ALA A 169 2.52 4.08 6.47
N VAL A 170 1.34 3.89 7.06
CA VAL A 170 1.16 3.55 8.48
C VAL A 170 0.87 2.06 8.55
N ALA A 171 1.76 1.30 9.18
CA ALA A 171 1.70 -0.15 9.19
C ALA A 171 1.96 -0.73 10.58
N PRO A 172 1.26 -1.80 10.97
CA PRO A 172 1.66 -2.60 12.12
C PRO A 172 2.94 -3.39 11.80
N SER A 173 3.57 -3.89 12.85
CA SER A 173 4.71 -4.79 12.78
C SER A 173 4.50 -5.99 13.69
N ILE A 174 5.22 -7.08 13.42
CA ILE A 174 5.22 -8.29 14.25
C ILE A 174 5.65 -8.07 15.71
N THR A 175 6.20 -6.88 16.02
CA THR A 175 6.60 -6.51 17.38
C THR A 175 5.48 -5.85 18.18
N GLY A 176 4.29 -5.66 17.59
CA GLY A 176 3.17 -4.93 18.19
C GLY A 176 3.26 -3.41 18.02
N LYS A 177 4.37 -2.89 17.45
CA LYS A 177 4.54 -1.46 17.19
C LYS A 177 3.91 -1.03 15.87
N ILE A 178 3.42 0.21 15.85
CA ILE A 178 3.03 0.90 14.61
C ILE A 178 4.21 1.74 14.11
N ARG A 179 4.42 1.72 12.80
CA ARG A 179 5.53 2.38 12.13
C ARG A 179 5.04 3.24 10.99
N LEU A 180 5.78 4.31 10.76
CA LEU A 180 5.67 5.19 9.61
C LEU A 180 6.78 4.82 8.62
N LEU A 181 6.40 4.62 7.36
CA LEU A 181 7.32 4.34 6.27
C LEU A 181 7.07 5.28 5.10
N TYR A 182 8.09 5.50 4.27
CA TYR A 182 7.94 6.20 2.98
C TYR A 182 8.43 5.32 1.83
N ALA A 183 7.82 5.50 0.67
CA ALA A 183 8.19 4.80 -0.55
C ALA A 183 9.39 5.48 -1.21
N LEU A 184 10.48 4.74 -1.44
CA LEU A 184 11.57 5.18 -2.33
C LEU A 184 11.21 4.96 -3.81
N ASP A 185 10.50 3.87 -4.08
CA ASP A 185 9.96 3.49 -5.38
C ASP A 185 8.67 2.66 -5.18
N THR A 186 8.19 1.97 -6.22
CA THR A 186 6.95 1.18 -6.12
C THR A 186 7.06 -0.11 -5.31
N ALA A 187 8.25 -0.49 -4.85
CA ALA A 187 8.51 -1.79 -4.22
C ALA A 187 9.21 -1.70 -2.85
N LEU A 188 9.90 -0.59 -2.55
CA LEU A 188 10.69 -0.44 -1.33
C LEU A 188 10.10 0.60 -0.38
N TRP A 189 9.72 0.13 0.80
CA TRP A 189 9.27 0.97 1.92
C TRP A 189 10.37 1.12 2.95
N VAL A 190 10.81 2.36 3.18
CA VAL A 190 11.85 2.67 4.16
C VAL A 190 11.21 3.06 5.47
N PHE A 191 11.64 2.43 6.56
CA PHE A 191 11.26 2.81 7.91
C PHE A 191 11.76 4.22 8.21
N ASP A 192 10.86 5.07 8.70
CA ASP A 192 11.18 6.42 9.14
C ASP A 192 11.14 6.52 10.67
N SER A 193 9.95 6.28 11.25
CA SER A 193 9.69 6.53 12.67
C SER A 193 8.72 5.53 13.28
N GLU A 194 8.74 5.42 14.61
CA GLU A 194 7.68 4.74 15.35
C GLU A 194 6.49 5.71 15.54
N LEU A 195 5.28 5.16 15.53
CA LEU A 195 4.06 5.89 15.81
C LEU A 195 3.47 5.47 17.14
N TYR A 196 3.03 6.45 17.93
CA TYR A 196 2.38 6.21 19.22
C TYR A 196 1.09 7.01 19.35
N ARG A 197 0.25 6.62 20.31
CA ARG A 197 -0.94 7.36 20.74
C ARG A 197 -0.81 7.63 22.23
N ASP A 198 -1.32 8.78 22.66
CA ASP A 198 -1.56 9.00 24.08
C ASP A 198 -2.77 8.14 24.49
N GLU A 199 -2.59 7.30 25.51
CA GLU A 199 -3.65 6.47 26.11
C GLU A 199 -4.69 7.29 26.88
#